data_AF-A0A958FEI1-F1
#
_entry.id   AF-A0A958FEI1-F1
#
_cell.length_a   1.000
_cell.length_b   1.000
_cell.length_c   1.000
_cell.angle_alpha   90.00
_cell.angle_beta   90.00
_cell.angle_gamma   90.00
#
_symmetry.space_group_name_H-M   'P 1'
#
loop_
_entity.id
_entity.type
_entity.pdbx_description
1 polymer ?
#
loop_
_entity_poly.entity_id
_entity_poly.type
_entity_poly.pdbx_seq_one_letter_code
_entity_poly.pdbx_strand_id
1 'polypeptide(L)' 'TLFLDEIANLSLAIQAKLMRVLQEGEIMPLGGGQLRKVDVRVISASSAALQGMVQEGRFRE' A
#
# COMPACT_ATOMS: atom_id res chain seq x y z
N THR A 1 3.94 -2.63 -13.42
CA THR A 1 4.83 -2.72 -12.24
C THR A 1 4.94 -1.36 -11.60
N LEU A 2 4.84 -1.27 -10.27
CA LEU A 2 4.94 -0.05 -9.47
C LEU A 2 6.09 -0.19 -8.47
N PHE A 3 6.96 0.82 -8.39
CA PHE A 3 7.98 0.92 -7.34
C PHE A 3 7.56 1.96 -6.31
N LEU A 4 7.64 1.60 -5.03
CA LEU A 4 7.32 2.47 -3.90
C LEU A 4 8.57 2.65 -3.04
N ASP A 5 9.15 3.84 -3.07
CA ASP A 5 10.24 4.20 -2.17
C ASP A 5 9.70 4.73 -0.85
N GLU A 6 10.45 4.50 0.23
CA GLU A 6 10.11 4.88 1.60
C GLU A 6 8.67 4.53 2.04
N ILE A 7 8.28 3.26 1.85
CA ILE A 7 6.92 2.78 2.17
C ILE A 7 6.52 2.99 3.65
N ALA A 8 7.50 3.07 4.54
CA ALA A 8 7.30 3.40 5.96
C ALA A 8 6.66 4.78 6.21
N ASN A 9 6.79 5.73 5.27
CA ASN A 9 6.25 7.08 5.39
C ASN A 9 4.78 7.18 4.95
N LEU A 10 4.18 6.10 4.42
CA LEU A 10 2.77 6.09 4.07
C LEU A 10 1.91 6.19 5.34
N SER A 11 0.89 7.05 5.30
CA SER A 11 -0.11 7.08 6.37
C SER A 11 -0.85 5.75 6.46
N LEU A 12 -1.31 5.37 7.67
CA LEU A 12 -2.07 4.13 7.88
C LEU A 12 -3.29 4.00 6.97
N ALA A 13 -3.93 5.12 6.62
CA ALA A 13 -5.05 5.16 5.70
C ALA A 13 -4.65 4.78 4.26
N ILE A 14 -3.47 5.21 3.80
CA ILE A 14 -2.94 4.84 2.49
C ILE A 14 -2.45 3.39 2.51
N GLN A 15 -1.79 2.95 3.59
CA GLN A 15 -1.39 1.54 3.75
C GLN A 15 -2.59 0.60 3.62
N ALA A 16 -3.72 0.91 4.26
CA ALA A 16 -4.95 0.12 4.15
C ALA A 16 -5.49 0.06 2.70
N LYS A 17 -5.43 1.18 1.97
CA LYS A 17 -5.81 1.20 0.55
C LYS A 17 -4.87 0.36 -0.30
N LEU A 18 -3.57 0.44 -0.06
CA LEU A 18 -2.57 -0.37 -0.78
C LEU A 18 -2.80 -1.86 -0.55
N MET A 19 -3.06 -2.28 0.68
CA MET A 19 -3.39 -3.68 1.01
C MET A 19 -4.61 -4.17 0.24
N ARG A 20 -5.63 -3.33 0.09
CA ARG A 20 -6.81 -3.66 -0.72
C ARG A 20 -6.45 -3.88 -2.20
N VAL A 21 -5.56 -3.07 -2.76
CA VAL A 21 -5.07 -3.26 -4.14
C VAL A 21 -4.29 -4.58 -4.25
N LEU A 22 -3.43 -4.90 -3.29
CA LEU A 22 -2.62 -6.12 -3.31
C LEU A 22 -3.46 -7.40 -3.14
N GLN A 23 -4.53 -7.34 -2.33
CA GLN A 23 -5.40 -8.48 -2.05
C GLN A 23 -6.48 -8.67 -3.12
N GLU A 24 -7.18 -7.59 -3.50
CA GLU A 24 -8.33 -7.65 -4.41
C GLU A 24 -7.91 -7.44 -5.88
N GLY A 25 -6.75 -6.84 -6.14
CA GLY A 25 -6.33 -6.45 -7.48
C GLY A 25 -7.20 -5.33 -8.06
N GLU A 26 -7.81 -4.50 -7.20
CA GLU A 26 -8.77 -3.46 -7.61
C GLU A 26 -8.41 -2.07 -7.07
N ILE A 27 -8.65 -1.04 -7.88
CA ILE A 27 -8.46 0.37 -7.51
C ILE A 27 -9.71 1.20 -7.75
N MET A 28 -9.93 2.22 -6.92
CA MET A 28 -10.90 3.29 -7.16
C MET A 28 -10.18 4.54 -7.63
N PRO A 29 -10.39 5.02 -8.86
CA PRO A 29 -9.85 6.30 -9.32
C PRO A 29 -10.38 7.47 -8.49
N LEU A 30 -9.58 8.52 -8.31
CA LEU A 30 -10.05 9.74 -7.66
C LEU A 30 -11.22 10.34 -8.44
N GLY A 31 -12.33 10.62 -7.76
CA GLY A 31 -13.57 11.11 -8.39
C GLY A 31 -14.32 10.06 -9.21
N GLY A 32 -13.83 8.81 -9.28
CA GLY A 32 -14.53 7.69 -9.91
C GLY A 32 -15.55 7.06 -8.96
N GLY A 33 -16.62 6.48 -9.52
CA GLY A 33 -17.64 5.73 -8.77
C GLY A 33 -17.56 4.21 -8.95
N GLN A 34 -16.55 3.71 -9.66
CA GLN A 34 -16.42 2.29 -10.02
C GLN A 34 -15.00 1.78 -9.79
N LEU A 35 -14.91 0.59 -9.21
CA LEU A 35 -13.66 -0.15 -9.06
C LEU A 35 -13.17 -0.64 -10.43
N ARG A 36 -11.85 -0.69 -10.59
CA ARG A 36 -11.20 -1.21 -11.79
C ARG A 36 -10.18 -2.27 -11.39
N LYS A 37 -10.24 -3.44 -12.03
CA LYS A 37 -9.23 -4.48 -11.89
C LYS A 37 -7.92 -4.04 -12.54
N VAL A 38 -6.82 -4.35 -11.86
CA VAL A 38 -5.47 -4.05 -12.29
C VAL A 38 -4.56 -5.23 -12.02
N ASP A 39 -3.67 -5.51 -12.96
CA ASP A 39 -2.57 -6.46 -12.77
C ASP A 39 -1.27 -5.66 -12.60
N VAL A 40 -0.83 -5.52 -11.36
CA VAL A 40 0.33 -4.71 -11.02
C VAL A 40 1.23 -5.47 -10.07
N ARG A 41 2.45 -5.75 -10.52
CA ARG A 41 3.56 -6.12 -9.63
C ARG A 41 4.02 -4.90 -8.83
N VAL A 42 4.04 -5.01 -7.50
CA VAL A 42 4.56 -3.96 -6.60
C VAL A 42 5.92 -4.35 -6.07
N ILE A 43 6.85 -3.40 -6.05
CA ILE A 43 8.18 -3.52 -5.44
C ILE A 43 8.33 -2.33 -4.49
N SER A 44 8.72 -2.57 -3.24
CA SER A 44 8.84 -1.50 -2.25
C SER A 44 10.21 -1.48 -1.58
N ALA A 45 10.65 -0.28 -1.18
CA ALA A 45 11.84 -0.05 -0.39
C ALA A 45 11.50 0.81 0.84
N SER A 46 12.32 0.69 1.89
CA SER A 46 12.29 1.58 3.05
C SER A 46 13.66 1.63 3.72
N SER A 47 14.01 2.80 4.25
CA SER A 47 15.17 2.95 5.15
C SER A 47 14.86 2.53 6.59
N ALA A 48 13.58 2.38 6.96
CA ALA A 48 13.13 2.02 8.30
C ALA A 48 12.88 0.51 8.47
N ALA A 49 13.07 0.01 9.69
CA ALA A 49 12.80 -1.38 10.04
C ALA A 49 11.29 -1.62 10.21
N LEU A 50 10.64 -2.14 9.16
CA LEU A 50 9.18 -2.31 9.10
C LEU A 50 8.64 -3.22 10.20
N GLN A 51 9.35 -4.30 10.56
CA GLN A 51 8.91 -5.25 11.61
C GLN A 51 8.72 -4.57 12.97
N GLY A 52 9.62 -3.65 13.35
CA GLY A 52 9.45 -2.85 14.57
C GLY A 52 8.25 -1.93 14.47
N MET A 53 8.05 -1.29 13.32
CA MET A 53 6.89 -0.41 13.08
C MET A 53 5.56 -1.16 13.13
N VAL A 54 5.52 -2.43 12.72
CA VAL A 54 4.33 -3.29 12.85
C VAL A 54 4.00 -3.53 14.32
N GLN A 55 5.01 -3.89 15.14
CA GLN A 55 4.82 -4.11 16.58
C GLN A 55 4.32 -2.84 17.30
N GLU A 56 4.76 -1.67 16.84
CA GLU A 56 4.35 -0.36 17.36
C GLU A 56 3.01 0.15 16.77
N GLY A 57 2.38 -0.60 15.87
CA GLY A 57 1.12 -0.21 15.22
C GLY A 57 1.25 0.96 14.23
N ARG A 58 2.48 1.32 13.83
CA ARG A 58 2.78 2.39 12.86
C ARG A 58 2.83 1.89 11.42
N PHE A 59 2.89 0.57 11.22
CA PHE A 59 2.84 -0.08 9.92
C PHE A 59 1.88 -1.27 9.95
N ARG A 60 1.17 -1.51 8.85
CA ARG A 60 0.23 -2.64 8.71
C ARG A 60 0.91 -3.86 8.08
N GLU A 61 0.54 -5.03 8.57
CA GLU A 61 0.88 -6.35 8.00
C GLU A 61 -0.22 -6.85 7.05
#